data_AF-A0A9E0MMK4-F1
#
_entry.id   AF-A0A9E0MMK4-F1
#
_cell.length_a   1.000
_cell.length_b   1.000
_cell.length_c   1.000
_cell.angle_alpha   90.00
_cell.angle_beta   90.00
_cell.angle_gamma   90.00
#
_symmetry.space_group_name_H-M   'P 1'
#
loop_
_entity.id
_entity.type
_entity.pdbx_description
1 polymer ?
#
loop_
_entity_poly.entity_id
_entity_poly.type
_entity_poly.pdbx_seq_one_letter_code
_entity_poly.pdbx_strand_id
1 'polypeptide(L)'
;MPVADPYRDLAVIDRNAPRTNQIVVAVLATVALATGVWPLLAVLAAQLAIAVRFGRRYCLPCRLYFDVIQPRVGEGPLEDARAPRFANQIGAAVLAAASAAFALGAPAIGAILGWLVVVLATVAATTGLCVGCELYKIAARLRGVRGGAIERVDLAGLGAAPSAGEVVVMFTHPLCGACQEVGAALAADGRPVVAIDVSRRRDLAKKYGVALVPLAVAVDPRGVVTARLH
;
A
#
# COMPACT_ATOMS: atom_id res chain seq x y z
N MET A 1 -13.07 12.03 13.15
CA MET A 1 -13.61 10.95 12.29
C MET A 1 -12.52 10.58 11.30
N PRO A 2 -12.31 9.29 11.00
CA PRO A 2 -11.32 8.87 10.01
C PRO A 2 -11.68 9.41 8.62
N VAL A 3 -10.68 9.72 7.80
CA VAL A 3 -10.80 10.20 6.43
C VAL A 3 -11.31 9.08 5.52
N ALA A 4 -10.90 7.84 5.77
CA ALA A 4 -11.40 6.65 5.09
C ALA A 4 -12.19 5.75 6.05
N ASP A 5 -13.36 5.27 5.63
CA ASP A 5 -14.08 4.24 6.38
C ASP A 5 -13.33 2.90 6.26
N PRO A 6 -12.89 2.28 7.37
CA PRO A 6 -12.09 1.06 7.33
C PRO A 6 -12.72 -0.11 6.57
N TYR A 7 -14.05 -0.15 6.49
CA TYR A 7 -14.83 -1.28 6.03
C TYR A 7 -15.64 -1.00 4.76
N ARG A 8 -15.66 0.24 4.27
CA ARG A 8 -16.26 0.67 3.02
C ARG A 8 -15.20 1.11 1.99
N ASP A 9 -14.15 1.80 2.41
CA ASP A 9 -13.09 2.32 1.54
C ASP A 9 -11.96 1.29 1.34
N LEU A 10 -12.29 0.14 0.77
CA LEU A 10 -11.40 -1.02 0.73
C LEU A 10 -10.17 -0.87 -0.17
N ALA A 11 -10.12 0.16 -1.03
CA ALA A 11 -8.98 0.44 -1.91
C ALA A 11 -7.77 1.01 -1.15
N VAL A 12 -8.02 1.64 0.00
CA VAL A 12 -6.99 2.26 0.83
C VAL A 12 -6.97 1.62 2.21
N ILE A 13 -5.84 1.73 2.90
CA ILE A 13 -5.69 1.23 4.25
C ILE A 13 -4.78 2.17 5.03
N ASP A 14 -5.10 2.39 6.29
CA ASP A 14 -4.19 3.03 7.23
C ASP A 14 -2.93 2.18 7.38
N ARG A 15 -1.75 2.78 7.15
CA ARG A 15 -0.44 2.12 7.24
C ARG A 15 -0.22 1.38 8.56
N ASN A 16 -0.83 1.83 9.65
CA ASN A 16 -0.65 1.21 10.95
C ASN A 16 -1.41 -0.12 11.09
N ALA A 17 -2.49 -0.36 10.34
CA ALA A 17 -3.22 -1.63 10.40
C ALA A 17 -2.37 -2.82 9.92
N PRO A 18 -1.71 -2.76 8.73
CA PRO A 18 -0.72 -3.75 8.32
C PRO A 18 0.40 -3.92 9.34
N ARG A 19 0.90 -2.84 9.95
CA ARG A 19 1.95 -2.92 10.98
C ARG A 19 1.49 -3.68 12.22
N THR A 20 0.28 -3.41 12.72
CA THR A 20 -0.30 -4.18 13.83
C THR A 20 -0.40 -5.66 13.49
N ASN A 21 -0.80 -5.99 12.26
CA ASN A 21 -0.81 -7.38 11.78
C ASN A 21 0.60 -8.00 11.78
N GLN A 22 1.62 -7.28 11.30
CA GLN A 22 3.02 -7.77 11.31
C GLN A 22 3.56 -7.97 12.72
N ILE A 23 3.24 -7.08 13.67
CA ILE A 23 3.60 -7.25 15.08
C ILE A 23 3.00 -8.55 15.63
N VAL A 24 1.71 -8.77 15.42
CA VAL A 24 1.04 -9.99 15.90
C VAL A 24 1.64 -11.24 15.27
N VAL A 25 1.87 -11.24 13.96
CA VAL A 25 2.51 -12.37 13.25
C VAL A 25 3.91 -12.62 13.79
N ALA A 26 4.74 -11.59 13.95
CA ALA A 26 6.11 -11.72 14.47
C ALA A 26 6.11 -12.31 15.88
N VAL A 27 5.28 -11.77 16.78
CA VAL A 27 5.20 -12.22 18.17
C VAL A 27 4.71 -13.67 18.24
N LEU A 28 3.59 -13.99 17.60
CA LEU A 28 3.02 -15.34 17.68
C LEU A 28 3.88 -16.39 16.96
N ALA A 29 4.51 -16.05 15.84
CA ALA A 29 5.45 -16.96 15.18
C ALA A 29 6.71 -17.20 16.02
N THR A 30 7.23 -16.16 16.68
CA THR A 30 8.35 -16.31 17.64
C THR A 30 7.96 -17.21 18.80
N VAL A 31 6.79 -17.00 19.39
CA VAL A 31 6.26 -17.87 20.47
C VAL A 31 6.13 -19.31 19.99
N ALA A 32 5.57 -19.54 18.79
CA ALA A 32 5.42 -20.87 18.21
C ALA A 32 6.76 -21.61 18.11
N LEU A 33 7.80 -20.93 17.62
CA LEU A 33 9.13 -21.51 17.41
C LEU A 33 9.88 -21.69 18.72
N ALA A 34 9.80 -20.72 19.64
CA ALA A 34 10.50 -20.77 20.93
C ALA A 34 9.93 -21.83 21.88
N THR A 35 8.62 -22.09 21.81
CA THR A 35 7.92 -23.07 22.67
C THR A 35 7.75 -24.43 22.01
N GLY A 36 8.06 -24.55 20.72
CA GLY A 36 7.86 -25.78 19.93
C GLY A 36 6.40 -26.03 19.53
N VAL A 37 5.46 -25.13 19.86
CA VAL A 37 4.04 -25.22 19.50
C VAL A 37 3.84 -24.81 18.04
N TRP A 38 4.42 -25.58 17.11
CA TRP A 38 4.37 -25.32 15.68
C TRP A 38 2.96 -25.24 15.07
N PRO A 39 1.89 -25.86 15.60
CA PRO A 39 0.54 -25.69 15.06
C PRO A 39 0.06 -24.23 15.09
N LEU A 40 0.64 -23.39 15.95
CA LEU A 40 0.38 -21.95 15.97
C LEU A 40 0.75 -21.27 14.65
N LEU A 41 1.78 -21.76 13.94
CA LEU A 41 2.11 -21.27 12.58
C LEU A 41 0.97 -21.56 11.59
N ALA A 42 0.28 -22.70 11.74
CA ALA A 42 -0.84 -23.05 10.88
C ALA A 42 -2.06 -22.17 11.17
N VAL A 43 -2.29 -21.83 12.44
CA VAL A 43 -3.32 -20.86 12.85
C VAL A 43 -3.03 -19.48 12.24
N LEU A 44 -1.79 -19.01 12.29
CA LEU A 44 -1.39 -17.75 11.64
C LEU A 44 -1.59 -17.80 10.12
N ALA A 45 -1.18 -18.90 9.47
CA ALA A 45 -1.39 -19.09 8.05
C ALA A 45 -2.88 -19.03 7.69
N ALA A 46 -3.73 -19.74 8.45
CA ALA A 46 -5.16 -19.73 8.28
C ALA A 46 -5.77 -18.33 8.49
N GLN A 47 -5.35 -17.62 9.54
CA GLN A 47 -5.83 -16.27 9.83
C GLN A 47 -5.49 -15.28 8.71
N LEU A 48 -4.29 -15.35 8.14
CA LEU A 48 -3.91 -14.55 6.98
C LEU A 48 -4.69 -14.95 5.73
N ALA A 49 -4.84 -16.25 5.47
CA ALA A 49 -5.60 -16.76 4.32
C ALA A 49 -7.08 -16.33 4.37
N ILE A 50 -7.73 -16.45 5.54
CA ILE A 50 -9.10 -16.00 5.80
C ILE A 50 -9.21 -14.49 5.54
N ALA A 51 -8.30 -13.69 6.08
CA ALA A 51 -8.28 -12.24 5.85
C ALA A 51 -8.13 -11.88 4.36
N VAL A 52 -7.26 -12.59 3.63
CA VAL A 52 -7.07 -12.38 2.19
C VAL A 52 -8.33 -12.76 1.40
N ARG A 53 -9.02 -13.84 1.80
CA ARG A 53 -10.15 -14.42 1.05
C ARG A 53 -11.47 -13.71 1.32
N PHE A 54 -11.73 -13.34 2.58
CA PHE A 54 -13.00 -12.77 3.03
C PHE A 54 -12.89 -11.28 3.37
N GLY A 55 -11.69 -10.71 3.32
CA GLY A 55 -11.43 -9.30 3.54
C GLY A 55 -11.04 -8.95 4.98
N ARG A 56 -10.65 -7.69 5.19
CA ARG A 56 -10.05 -7.22 6.46
C ARG A 56 -10.98 -7.27 7.68
N ARG A 57 -12.30 -7.43 7.50
CA ARG A 57 -13.27 -7.68 8.59
C ARG A 57 -12.99 -9.01 9.30
N TYR A 58 -12.35 -9.96 8.64
CA TYR A 58 -11.96 -11.24 9.22
C TYR A 58 -10.50 -11.28 9.65
N CYS A 59 -9.78 -10.15 9.55
CA CYS A 59 -8.43 -10.01 10.06
C CYS A 59 -8.49 -9.56 11.53
N LEU A 60 -8.28 -10.47 12.48
CA LEU A 60 -8.35 -10.15 13.91
C LEU A 60 -7.36 -9.04 14.31
N PRO A 61 -6.08 -9.06 13.87
CA PRO A 61 -5.17 -7.95 14.17
C PRO A 61 -5.59 -6.62 13.52
N CYS A 62 -6.19 -6.67 12.34
CA CYS A 62 -6.69 -5.47 11.67
C CYS A 62 -7.90 -4.89 12.42
N ARG A 63 -8.80 -5.73 12.93
CA ARG A 63 -9.92 -5.29 13.78
C ARG A 63 -9.43 -4.71 15.09
N LEU A 64 -8.43 -5.32 15.72
CA LEU A 64 -7.76 -4.74 16.88
C LEU A 64 -7.27 -3.33 16.55
N TYR A 65 -6.67 -3.14 15.37
CA TYR A 65 -6.29 -1.79 14.96
C TYR A 65 -7.49 -0.86 14.75
N PHE A 66 -8.42 -1.18 13.84
CA PHE A 66 -9.50 -0.26 13.45
C PHE A 66 -10.56 -0.03 14.53
N ASP A 67 -10.92 -1.06 15.29
CA ASP A 67 -12.02 -0.98 16.26
C ASP A 67 -11.51 -0.48 17.63
N VAL A 68 -10.22 -0.64 17.94
CA VAL A 68 -9.67 -0.40 19.28
C VAL A 68 -8.54 0.63 19.26
N ILE A 69 -7.51 0.46 18.42
CA ILE A 69 -6.32 1.33 18.48
C ILE A 69 -6.58 2.67 17.77
N GLN A 70 -7.03 2.64 16.51
CA GLN A 70 -7.23 3.81 15.66
C GLN A 70 -8.15 4.88 16.29
N PRO A 71 -9.28 4.53 16.96
CA PRO A 71 -10.13 5.54 17.61
C PRO A 71 -9.44 6.30 18.75
N ARG A 72 -8.34 5.77 19.30
CA ARG A 72 -7.59 6.36 20.41
C ARG A 72 -6.36 7.14 19.94
N VAL A 73 -5.66 6.64 18.93
CA VAL A 73 -4.39 7.24 18.45
C VAL A 73 -4.54 8.10 17.19
N GLY A 74 -5.70 8.04 16.54
CA GLY A 74 -5.94 8.70 15.27
C GLY A 74 -5.56 7.84 14.06
N GLU A 75 -5.97 8.30 12.88
CA GLU A 75 -5.67 7.68 11.59
C GLU A 75 -4.28 8.12 11.10
N GLY A 76 -3.47 7.14 10.69
CA GLY A 76 -2.19 7.36 10.05
C GLY A 76 -2.30 7.59 8.53
N PRO A 77 -1.16 7.76 7.83
CA PRO A 77 -1.16 7.93 6.39
C PRO A 77 -1.81 6.73 5.67
N LEU A 78 -2.68 7.04 4.71
CA LEU A 78 -3.35 6.04 3.88
C LEU A 78 -2.44 5.55 2.75
N GLU A 79 -2.41 4.23 2.56
CA GLU A 79 -1.69 3.56 1.49
C GLU A 79 -2.59 2.60 0.68
N ASP A 80 -2.12 2.15 -0.49
CA ASP A 80 -2.87 1.20 -1.33
C ASP A 80 -3.02 -0.15 -0.61
N ALA A 81 -4.25 -0.58 -0.37
CA ALA A 81 -4.56 -1.81 0.35
C ALA A 81 -4.15 -3.10 -0.40
N ARG A 82 -3.86 -3.02 -1.71
CA ARG A 82 -3.46 -4.17 -2.52
C ARG A 82 -2.07 -4.69 -2.13
N ALA A 83 -1.13 -3.80 -1.81
CA ALA A 83 0.24 -4.19 -1.50
C ALA A 83 0.32 -5.00 -0.17
N PRO A 84 -0.29 -4.54 0.94
CA PRO A 84 -0.36 -5.34 2.16
C PRO A 84 -1.13 -6.65 2.01
N ARG A 85 -2.17 -6.68 1.15
CA ARG A 85 -2.91 -7.91 0.85
C ARG A 85 -2.05 -8.95 0.13
N PHE A 86 -1.21 -8.52 -0.81
CA PHE A 86 -0.23 -9.38 -1.47
C PHE A 86 0.83 -9.88 -0.48
N ALA A 87 1.32 -9.02 0.41
CA ALA A 87 2.23 -9.45 1.48
C ALA A 87 1.60 -10.53 2.38
N ASN A 88 0.32 -10.39 2.75
CA ASN A 88 -0.39 -11.41 3.52
C ASN A 88 -0.59 -12.73 2.75
N GLN A 89 -0.72 -12.69 1.42
CA GLN A 89 -0.76 -13.91 0.60
C GLN A 89 0.56 -14.69 0.69
N ILE A 90 1.69 -13.99 0.53
CA ILE A 90 3.02 -14.60 0.66
C ILE A 90 3.22 -15.14 2.08
N GLY A 91 2.89 -14.34 3.10
CA GLY A 91 3.01 -14.75 4.50
C GLY A 91 2.19 -16.00 4.81
N ALA A 92 0.94 -16.07 4.33
CA ALA A 92 0.09 -17.25 4.47
C ALA A 92 0.70 -18.48 3.81
N ALA A 93 1.23 -18.34 2.59
CA ALA A 93 1.85 -19.45 1.86
C ALA A 93 3.10 -19.98 2.56
N VAL A 94 3.99 -19.09 3.01
CA VAL A 94 5.23 -19.48 3.70
C VAL A 94 4.94 -20.12 5.06
N LEU A 95 4.01 -19.56 5.84
CA LEU A 95 3.61 -20.14 7.13
C LEU A 95 2.93 -21.50 6.94
N ALA A 96 2.08 -21.66 5.91
CA ALA A 96 1.47 -22.95 5.59
C ALA A 96 2.53 -23.99 5.20
N ALA A 97 3.52 -23.60 4.38
CA ALA A 97 4.65 -24.46 4.02
C ALA A 97 5.49 -24.84 5.26
N ALA A 98 5.73 -23.89 6.17
CA ALA A 98 6.42 -24.15 7.43
C ALA A 98 5.65 -25.17 8.29
N SER A 99 4.35 -25.00 8.43
CA SER A 99 3.48 -25.94 9.15
C SER A 99 3.44 -27.32 8.51
N ALA A 100 3.37 -27.39 7.18
CA ALA A 100 3.42 -28.66 6.45
C ALA A 100 4.77 -29.37 6.66
N ALA A 101 5.89 -28.63 6.64
CA ALA A 101 7.21 -29.21 6.91
C ALA A 101 7.31 -29.79 8.33
N PHE A 102 6.77 -29.10 9.35
CA PHE A 102 6.68 -29.67 10.70
C PHE A 102 5.81 -30.93 10.76
N ALA A 103 4.63 -30.91 10.11
CA ALA A 103 3.72 -32.05 10.07
C ALA A 103 4.30 -33.27 9.35
N LEU A 104 5.13 -33.06 8.33
CA LEU A 104 5.80 -34.11 7.55
C LEU A 104 7.11 -34.59 8.18
N GLY A 105 7.46 -34.14 9.39
CA GLY A 105 8.67 -34.58 10.08
C GLY A 105 9.97 -33.92 9.59
N ALA A 106 9.89 -32.77 8.91
CA ALA A 106 11.04 -31.97 8.49
C ALA A 106 11.16 -30.66 9.32
N PRO A 107 11.43 -30.75 10.64
CA PRO A 107 11.39 -29.60 11.55
C PRO A 107 12.42 -28.52 11.22
N ALA A 108 13.57 -28.89 10.66
CA ALA A 108 14.58 -27.92 10.23
C ALA A 108 14.04 -26.98 9.14
N ILE A 109 13.34 -27.51 8.14
CA ILE A 109 12.71 -26.72 7.07
C ILE A 109 11.60 -25.85 7.66
N GLY A 110 10.76 -26.42 8.52
CA GLY A 110 9.70 -25.68 9.21
C GLY A 110 10.24 -24.49 10.02
N ALA A 111 11.33 -24.71 10.77
CA ALA A 111 11.98 -23.67 11.56
C ALA A 111 12.61 -22.58 10.68
N ILE A 112 13.30 -22.93 9.60
CA ILE A 112 13.89 -21.97 8.67
C ILE A 112 12.81 -21.05 8.08
N LEU A 113 11.72 -21.64 7.57
CA LEU A 113 10.61 -20.87 7.00
C LEU A 113 9.91 -20.01 8.05
N GLY A 114 9.71 -20.54 9.25
CA GLY A 114 9.11 -19.80 10.37
C GLY A 114 9.98 -18.59 10.79
N TRP A 115 11.29 -18.79 10.98
CA TRP A 115 12.21 -17.72 11.34
C TRP A 115 12.36 -16.68 10.24
N LEU A 116 12.30 -17.09 8.96
CA LEU A 116 12.24 -16.15 7.84
C LEU A 116 11.04 -15.21 7.97
N VAL A 117 9.85 -15.75 8.28
CA VAL A 117 8.65 -14.93 8.52
C VAL A 117 8.82 -14.02 9.73
N VAL A 118 9.36 -14.52 10.85
CA VAL A 118 9.63 -13.72 12.05
C VAL A 118 10.54 -12.52 11.71
N VAL A 119 11.64 -12.76 11.00
CA VAL A 119 12.59 -11.69 10.62
C VAL A 119 11.89 -10.65 9.74
N LEU A 120 11.20 -11.07 8.69
CA LEU A 120 10.53 -10.15 7.76
C LEU A 120 9.40 -9.36 8.44
N ALA A 121 8.59 -10.01 9.27
CA ALA A 121 7.53 -9.36 10.03
C ALA A 121 8.09 -8.37 11.06
N THR A 122 9.19 -8.72 11.72
CA THR A 122 9.89 -7.82 12.67
C THR A 122 10.45 -6.60 11.96
N VAL A 123 11.12 -6.77 10.81
CA VAL A 123 11.62 -5.65 10.00
C VAL A 123 10.48 -4.74 9.58
N ALA A 124 9.37 -5.29 9.10
CA ALA A 124 8.21 -4.51 8.72
C ALA A 124 7.58 -3.76 9.90
N ALA A 125 7.56 -4.37 11.09
CA ALA A 125 7.05 -3.76 12.31
C ALA A 125 7.92 -2.60 12.83
N THR A 126 9.25 -2.74 12.78
CA THR A 126 10.18 -1.75 13.37
C THR A 126 10.56 -0.64 12.40
N THR A 127 10.77 -0.95 11.12
CA THR A 127 11.25 0.02 10.11
C THR A 127 10.11 0.57 9.24
N GLY A 128 8.97 -0.13 9.20
CA GLY A 128 7.92 0.15 8.22
C GLY A 128 8.22 -0.39 6.82
N LEU A 129 9.38 -1.02 6.59
CA LEU A 129 9.72 -1.64 5.32
C LEU A 129 9.09 -3.03 5.22
N CYS A 130 7.96 -3.12 4.51
CA CYS A 130 7.36 -4.40 4.17
C CYS A 130 7.87 -4.87 2.80
N VAL A 131 8.78 -5.85 2.79
CA VAL A 131 9.38 -6.42 1.57
C VAL A 131 8.31 -6.90 0.58
N GLY A 132 7.23 -7.50 1.07
CA GLY A 132 6.09 -7.92 0.23
C GLY A 132 5.38 -6.75 -0.46
N CYS A 133 5.22 -5.61 0.23
CA CYS A 133 4.63 -4.42 -0.36
C CYS A 133 5.54 -3.83 -1.46
N GLU A 134 6.84 -3.80 -1.25
CA GLU A 134 7.80 -3.32 -2.26
C GLU A 134 7.87 -4.24 -3.48
N LEU A 135 7.87 -5.56 -3.26
CA LEU A 135 7.75 -6.55 -4.35
C LEU A 135 6.49 -6.33 -5.18
N TYR A 136 5.34 -6.04 -4.53
CA TYR A 136 4.11 -5.73 -5.25
C TYR A 136 4.26 -4.46 -6.11
N LYS A 137 4.83 -3.38 -5.56
CA LYS A 137 5.06 -2.12 -6.30
C LYS A 137 5.98 -2.35 -7.50
N ILE A 138 7.08 -3.09 -7.31
CA ILE A 138 8.02 -3.42 -8.38
C ILE A 138 7.31 -4.26 -9.46
N ALA A 139 6.58 -5.29 -9.07
CA ALA A 139 5.83 -6.13 -10.00
C ALA A 139 4.75 -5.33 -10.76
N ALA A 140 4.06 -4.41 -10.10
CA ALA A 140 3.08 -3.52 -10.74
C ALA A 140 3.75 -2.61 -11.79
N ARG A 141 4.93 -2.05 -11.48
CA ARG A 141 5.71 -1.25 -12.43
C ARG A 141 6.19 -2.09 -13.62
N LEU A 142 6.64 -3.32 -13.39
CA LEU A 142 7.11 -4.24 -14.44
C LEU A 142 5.99 -4.72 -15.36
N ARG A 143 4.76 -4.90 -14.85
CA ARG A 143 3.57 -5.29 -15.64
C ARG A 143 3.05 -4.17 -16.56
N GLY A 144 3.79 -3.08 -16.73
CA GLY A 144 3.41 -2.00 -17.62
C GLY A 144 2.29 -1.12 -17.09
N VAL A 145 2.00 -1.14 -15.77
CA VAL A 145 1.21 -0.09 -15.13
C VAL A 145 2.08 1.16 -14.98
N ARG A 146 2.55 1.66 -16.11
CA ARG A 146 3.11 3.00 -16.25
C ARG A 146 1.92 3.86 -16.66
N GLY A 147 1.67 4.96 -15.92
CA GLY A 147 0.84 6.02 -16.49
C GLY A 147 1.37 6.31 -17.89
N GLY A 148 0.48 6.32 -18.88
CA GLY A 148 0.84 6.45 -20.30
C GLY A 148 1.86 7.57 -20.52
N ALA A 149 2.59 7.53 -21.64
CA ALA A 149 3.47 8.64 -22.02
C ALA A 149 2.59 9.88 -22.30
N ILE A 150 2.32 10.66 -21.25
CA ILE A 150 1.67 11.96 -21.38
C ILE A 150 2.73 12.87 -21.98
N GLU A 151 2.68 13.07 -23.28
CA GLU A 151 3.58 13.99 -23.98
C GLU A 151 3.00 15.41 -24.03
N ARG A 152 1.67 15.52 -24.01
CA ARG A 152 0.95 16.79 -23.99
C ARG A 152 -0.26 16.77 -23.06
N VAL A 153 -0.51 17.92 -22.46
CA VAL A 153 -1.65 18.19 -21.59
C VAL A 153 -2.37 19.45 -22.07
N ASP A 154 -3.67 19.33 -22.27
CA ASP A 154 -4.56 20.45 -22.59
C ASP A 154 -4.86 21.26 -21.33
N LEU A 155 -4.04 22.27 -21.04
CA LEU A 155 -4.17 23.14 -19.85
C LEU A 155 -5.48 23.93 -19.83
N ALA A 156 -5.97 24.36 -21.01
CA ALA A 156 -7.22 25.11 -21.13
C ALA A 156 -8.43 24.26 -20.75
N GLY A 157 -8.47 23.00 -21.21
CA GLY A 157 -9.50 22.02 -20.82
C GLY A 157 -9.45 21.58 -19.35
N LEU A 158 -8.36 21.90 -18.63
CA LEU A 158 -8.19 21.64 -17.20
C LEU A 158 -8.57 22.83 -16.31
N GLY A 159 -8.87 23.99 -16.89
CA GLY A 159 -9.17 25.21 -16.14
C GLY A 159 -7.94 25.85 -15.49
N ALA A 160 -6.74 25.51 -15.94
CA ALA A 160 -5.52 26.17 -15.51
C ALA A 160 -5.40 27.52 -16.23
N ALA A 161 -5.27 28.61 -15.48
CA ALA A 161 -4.99 29.92 -16.09
C ALA A 161 -3.62 29.85 -16.79
N PRO A 162 -3.47 30.45 -17.99
CA PRO A 162 -2.18 30.49 -18.68
C PRO A 162 -1.17 31.25 -17.81
N SER A 163 -0.30 30.52 -17.13
CA SER A 163 0.84 31.08 -16.42
C SER A 163 1.96 31.37 -17.41
N ALA A 164 2.73 32.45 -17.19
CA ALA A 164 3.91 32.76 -17.98
C ALA A 164 5.03 31.69 -17.84
N GLY A 165 4.92 30.81 -16.85
CA GLY A 165 5.90 29.76 -16.55
C GLY A 165 5.29 28.35 -16.52
N GLU A 166 6.16 27.39 -16.27
CA GLU A 166 5.87 25.96 -16.15
C GLU A 166 4.90 25.66 -15.00
N VAL A 167 3.91 24.79 -15.25
CA VAL A 167 2.90 24.38 -14.27
C VAL A 167 2.96 22.88 -14.05
N VAL A 168 2.73 22.43 -12.82
CA VAL A 168 2.69 21.01 -12.50
C VAL A 168 1.25 20.52 -12.57
N VAL A 169 0.97 19.57 -13.46
CA VAL A 169 -0.32 18.87 -13.50
C VAL A 169 -0.18 17.58 -12.71
N MET A 170 -0.93 17.47 -11.62
CA MET A 170 -0.90 16.32 -10.72
C MET A 170 -2.22 15.58 -10.74
N PHE A 171 -2.24 14.35 -11.25
CA PHE A 171 -3.37 13.45 -11.08
C PHE A 171 -3.33 12.85 -9.67
N THR A 172 -4.42 13.03 -8.93
CA THR A 172 -4.53 12.74 -7.49
C THR A 172 -5.83 12.02 -7.17
N HIS A 173 -5.96 11.56 -5.92
CA HIS A 173 -7.18 11.01 -5.34
C HIS A 173 -7.29 11.45 -3.87
N PRO A 174 -8.49 11.81 -3.35
CA PRO A 174 -8.62 12.36 -1.99
C PRO A 174 -8.12 11.42 -0.90
N LEU A 175 -8.29 10.11 -1.08
CA LEU A 175 -7.85 9.06 -0.15
C LEU A 175 -6.39 8.61 -0.34
N CYS A 176 -5.63 9.21 -1.25
CA CYS A 176 -4.25 8.83 -1.54
C CYS A 176 -3.28 9.61 -0.65
N GLY A 177 -2.72 8.98 0.39
CA GLY A 177 -1.76 9.62 1.29
C GLY A 177 -0.50 10.12 0.57
N ALA A 178 0.06 9.31 -0.33
CA ALA A 178 1.21 9.72 -1.16
C ALA A 178 0.91 10.95 -2.02
N CYS A 179 -0.33 11.12 -2.49
CA CYS A 179 -0.72 12.28 -3.28
C CYS A 179 -0.78 13.56 -2.45
N GLN A 180 -1.13 13.45 -1.16
CA GLN A 180 -1.11 14.56 -0.22
C GLN A 180 0.34 14.95 0.11
N GLU A 181 1.23 13.98 0.34
CA GLU A 181 2.66 14.22 0.58
C GLU A 181 3.32 14.93 -0.61
N VAL A 182 3.13 14.40 -1.83
CA VAL A 182 3.68 15.00 -3.06
C VAL A 182 3.08 16.39 -3.31
N GLY A 183 1.78 16.57 -3.12
CA GLY A 183 1.12 17.87 -3.26
C GLY A 183 1.68 18.91 -2.29
N ALA A 184 1.90 18.54 -1.03
CA ALA A 184 2.49 19.42 -0.02
C ALA A 184 3.96 19.78 -0.34
N ALA A 185 4.76 18.82 -0.81
CA ALA A 185 6.14 19.06 -1.24
C ALA A 185 6.20 20.02 -2.44
N LEU A 186 5.38 19.79 -3.46
CA LEU A 186 5.32 20.68 -4.64
C LEU A 186 4.85 22.10 -4.28
N ALA A 187 3.93 22.23 -3.33
CA ALA A 187 3.48 23.52 -2.82
C ALA A 187 4.58 24.23 -2.04
N ALA A 188 5.36 23.50 -1.22
CA ALA A 188 6.50 24.05 -0.49
C ALA A 188 7.62 24.54 -1.43
N ASP A 189 7.80 23.90 -2.58
CA ASP A 189 8.73 24.31 -3.65
C ASP A 189 8.23 25.55 -4.43
N GLY A 190 7.04 26.08 -4.12
CA GLY A 190 6.45 27.24 -4.81
C GLY A 190 6.01 26.95 -6.25
N ARG A 191 5.89 25.67 -6.63
CA ARG A 191 5.44 25.30 -7.98
C ARG A 191 3.92 25.46 -8.07
N PRO A 192 3.38 26.10 -9.13
CA PRO A 192 1.94 26.13 -9.34
C PRO A 192 1.46 24.73 -9.70
N VAL A 193 0.57 24.15 -8.86
CA VAL A 193 0.04 22.78 -9.03
C VAL A 193 -1.44 22.82 -9.43
N VAL A 194 -1.76 22.16 -10.53
CA VAL A 194 -3.13 21.86 -10.98
C VAL A 194 -3.43 20.41 -10.60
N ALA A 195 -4.17 20.22 -9.50
CA ALA A 195 -4.54 18.90 -9.02
C ALA A 195 -5.83 18.39 -9.68
N ILE A 196 -5.75 17.25 -10.35
CA ILE A 196 -6.89 16.59 -11.01
C ILE A 196 -7.31 15.39 -10.15
N ASP A 197 -8.47 15.49 -9.48
CA ASP A 197 -9.07 14.37 -8.76
C ASP A 197 -9.65 13.34 -9.75
N VAL A 198 -8.97 12.21 -9.90
CA VAL A 198 -9.36 11.15 -10.84
C VAL A 198 -10.66 10.45 -10.44
N SER A 199 -11.12 10.58 -9.19
CA SER A 199 -12.41 10.02 -8.76
C SER A 199 -13.59 10.78 -9.37
N ARG A 200 -13.44 12.10 -9.53
CA ARG A 200 -14.41 13.03 -10.14
C ARG A 200 -14.22 13.17 -11.65
N ARG A 201 -12.97 13.13 -12.13
CA ARG A 201 -12.60 13.32 -13.54
C ARG A 201 -12.03 12.05 -14.18
N ARG A 202 -12.83 10.99 -14.17
CA ARG A 202 -12.44 9.69 -14.77
C ARG A 202 -12.23 9.77 -16.29
N ASP A 203 -12.90 10.71 -16.94
CA ASP A 203 -12.71 11.08 -18.35
C ASP A 203 -11.26 11.48 -18.63
N LEU A 204 -10.69 12.34 -17.79
CA LEU A 204 -9.30 12.81 -17.93
C LEU A 204 -8.30 11.71 -17.61
N ALA A 205 -8.55 10.91 -16.57
CA ALA A 205 -7.70 9.77 -16.25
C ALA A 205 -7.62 8.78 -17.43
N LYS A 206 -8.75 8.50 -18.10
CA LYS A 206 -8.76 7.67 -19.31
C LYS A 206 -8.07 8.34 -20.50
N LYS A 207 -8.38 9.61 -20.77
CA LYS A 207 -7.80 10.40 -21.88
C LYS A 207 -6.27 10.39 -21.84
N TYR A 208 -5.70 10.55 -20.65
CA TYR A 208 -4.25 10.62 -20.44
C TYR A 208 -3.62 9.30 -20.01
N GLY A 209 -4.36 8.18 -20.03
CA GLY A 209 -3.83 6.86 -19.69
C GLY A 209 -3.30 6.75 -18.25
N VAL A 210 -3.90 7.47 -17.31
CA VAL A 210 -3.50 7.50 -15.90
C VAL A 210 -4.07 6.28 -15.19
N ALA A 211 -3.22 5.27 -14.98
CA ALA A 211 -3.59 4.04 -14.29
C ALA A 211 -3.29 4.05 -12.78
N LEU A 212 -2.36 4.91 -12.34
CA LEU A 212 -1.91 5.04 -10.95
C LEU A 212 -1.74 6.51 -10.58
N VAL A 213 -2.00 6.83 -9.31
CA VAL A 213 -1.74 8.14 -8.70
C VAL A 213 -0.86 7.94 -7.46
N PRO A 214 -0.03 8.94 -7.06
CA PRO A 214 0.13 10.24 -7.72
C PRO A 214 0.89 10.11 -9.05
N LEU A 215 0.53 10.96 -10.00
CA LEU A 215 1.26 11.19 -11.24
C LEU A 215 1.41 12.69 -11.42
N ALA A 216 2.64 13.20 -11.33
CA ALA A 216 2.91 14.63 -11.45
C ALA A 216 3.83 14.88 -12.63
N VAL A 217 3.38 15.72 -13.57
CA VAL A 217 4.13 16.12 -14.75
C VAL A 217 4.26 17.64 -14.77
N ALA A 218 5.44 18.13 -15.09
CA ALA A 218 5.67 19.54 -15.36
C ALA A 218 5.33 19.82 -16.84
N VAL A 219 4.61 20.91 -17.06
CA VAL A 219 4.00 21.26 -18.35
C VAL A 219 4.34 22.71 -18.67
N ASP A 220 4.86 22.95 -19.87
CA ASP A 220 5.13 24.30 -20.36
C ASP A 220 3.84 25.05 -20.73
N PRO A 221 3.90 26.37 -21.01
CA PRO A 221 2.73 27.13 -21.44
C PRO A 221 2.09 26.67 -22.76
N ARG A 222 2.78 25.83 -23.56
CA ARG A 222 2.28 25.25 -24.81
C ARG A 222 1.60 23.89 -24.58
N GLY A 223 1.52 23.43 -23.33
CA GLY A 223 0.95 22.14 -22.97
C GLY A 223 1.87 20.96 -23.21
N VAL A 224 3.18 21.17 -23.45
CA VAL A 224 4.16 20.09 -23.64
C VAL A 224 4.70 19.66 -22.29
N VAL A 225 4.77 18.34 -22.06
CA VAL A 225 5.37 17.79 -20.86
C VAL A 225 6.89 17.89 -20.95
N THR A 226 7.47 18.68 -20.06
CA THR A 226 8.91 18.99 -19.96
C THR A 226 9.64 18.04 -19.02
N ALA A 227 8.97 17.59 -17.96
CA ALA A 227 9.52 16.65 -17.00
C ALA A 227 8.43 15.81 -16.32
N ARG A 228 8.79 14.59 -15.92
CA ARG A 228 7.98 13.76 -15.02
C ARG A 228 8.57 13.85 -13.61
N LEU A 229 7.78 14.38 -12.68
CA LEU A 229 8.21 14.60 -11.30
C LEU A 229 7.87 13.40 -10.41
N HIS A 230 6.79 12.68 -10.71
CA HIS A 230 6.37 11.45 -10.00
C HIS A 230 5.65 10.46 -10.93
#